data_AF-A0A1P8JV50-F1
#
_entry.id   AF-A0A1P8JV50-F1
#
_cell.length_a   1.000
_cell.length_b   1.000
_cell.length_c   1.000
_cell.angle_alpha   90.00
_cell.angle_beta   90.00
_cell.angle_gamma   90.00
#
_symmetry.space_group_name_H-M   'P 1'
#
loop_
_entity.id
_entity.type
_entity.pdbx_description
1 polymer ?
#
loop_
_entity_poly.entity_id
_entity_poly.type
_entity_poly.pdbx_seq_one_letter_code
_entity_poly.pdbx_strand_id
1 'polypeptide(L)'
;MPYRLIQDTVSRDVVEALETLLDGARRGEVTGIAYACSLKKMRYFTNIAGLCYKNPTFARGMVGALTDELATIIHHRNEGETR
;
A
#
# COMPACT_ATOMS: atom_id res chain seq x y z
N MET A 1 -22.34 30.11 1.44
CA MET A 1 -21.56 29.29 2.39
C MET A 1 -20.09 29.48 2.07
N PRO A 2 -19.20 29.81 3.03
CA PRO A 2 -17.81 30.04 2.68
C PRO A 2 -17.12 28.69 2.40
N TYR A 3 -16.51 28.58 1.23
CA TYR A 3 -15.73 27.40 0.83
C TYR A 3 -14.47 27.32 1.71
N ARG A 4 -14.34 26.23 2.48
CA ARG A 4 -13.16 25.94 3.31
C ARG A 4 -12.12 25.21 2.48
N LEU A 5 -10.96 25.81 2.29
CA LEU A 5 -9.81 25.15 1.66
C LEU A 5 -9.32 24.04 2.62
N ILE A 6 -9.59 22.78 2.29
CA ILE A 6 -9.07 21.65 3.05
C ILE A 6 -7.60 21.48 2.61
N GLN A 7 -6.67 21.53 3.56
CA GLN A 7 -5.28 21.22 3.27
C GLN A 7 -5.18 19.77 2.78
N ASP A 8 -4.47 19.62 1.67
CA ASP A 8 -4.11 18.33 1.07
C ASP A 8 -2.98 17.72 1.92
N THR A 9 -3.33 17.33 3.14
CA THR A 9 -2.39 16.86 4.15
C THR A 9 -1.86 15.51 3.73
N VAL A 10 -0.53 15.39 3.62
CA VAL A 10 0.13 14.09 3.43
C VAL A 10 -0.30 13.17 4.57
N SER A 11 -0.79 11.98 4.21
CA SER A 11 -1.24 10.99 5.16
C SER A 11 -0.04 10.49 5.97
N ARG A 12 -0.05 10.74 7.29
CA ARG A 12 1.10 10.44 8.17
C ARG A 12 1.41 8.94 8.23
N ASP A 13 0.37 8.11 8.16
CA ASP A 13 0.44 6.65 8.06
C ASP A 13 1.21 6.17 6.82
N VAL A 14 1.02 6.82 5.67
CA VAL A 14 1.74 6.51 4.43
C VAL A 14 3.24 6.79 4.59
N VAL A 15 3.59 7.90 5.24
CA VAL A 15 4.99 8.25 5.50
C VAL A 15 5.63 7.21 6.44
N GLU A 16 4.97 6.89 7.55
CA GLU A 16 5.45 5.92 8.52
C GLU A 16 5.63 4.51 7.93
N ALA A 17 4.69 4.08 7.08
CA ALA A 17 4.80 2.82 6.36
C ALA A 17 6.02 2.79 5.42
N LEU A 18 6.28 3.89 4.69
CA LEU A 18 7.43 4.00 3.81
C LEU A 18 8.76 4.07 4.58
N GLU A 19 8.79 4.74 5.72
CA GLU A 19 9.98 4.81 6.59
C GLU A 19 10.35 3.44 7.15
N THR A 20 9.35 2.67 7.60
CA THR A 20 9.55 1.29 8.09
C THR A 20 10.11 0.40 6.98
N LEU A 21 9.53 0.49 5.78
CA LEU A 21 10.00 -0.26 4.62
C LEU A 21 11.45 0.12 4.23
N LEU A 22 11.77 1.41 4.27
CA LEU A 22 13.12 1.91 3.98
C LEU A 22 14.13 1.44 5.03
N ASP A 23 13.77 1.44 6.31
CA ASP A 23 14.63 0.95 7.39
C ASP A 23 14.93 -0.54 7.22
N GLY A 24 13.92 -1.36 6.95
CA GLY A 24 14.11 -2.79 6.65
C GLY A 24 15.01 -3.02 5.42
N ALA A 25 14.88 -2.20 4.37
CA ALA A 25 15.77 -2.26 3.21
C ALA A 25 17.21 -1.87 3.55
N ARG A 26 17.42 -0.83 4.38
CA ARG A 26 18.75 -0.40 4.83
C ARG A 26 19.44 -1.45 5.70
N ARG A 27 18.68 -2.21 6.49
CA ARG A 27 19.18 -3.33 7.30
C ARG A 27 19.47 -4.59 6.48
N GLY A 28 19.06 -4.63 5.21
CA GLY A 28 19.21 -5.79 4.33
C GLY A 28 18.15 -6.88 4.55
N GLU A 29 17.09 -6.60 5.32
CA GLU A 29 15.99 -7.54 5.61
C GLU A 29 15.00 -7.60 4.44
N VAL A 30 14.74 -6.45 3.78
CA VAL A 30 13.88 -6.37 2.60
C VAL A 30 14.68 -6.74 1.35
N THR A 31 14.45 -7.93 0.82
CA THR A 31 15.17 -8.48 -0.35
C THR A 31 14.47 -8.21 -1.69
N GLY A 32 13.20 -7.82 -1.66
CA GLY A 32 12.39 -7.49 -2.82
C GLY A 32 11.11 -6.78 -2.43
N ILE A 33 10.51 -6.07 -3.38
CA ILE A 33 9.25 -5.35 -3.17
C ILE A 33 8.43 -5.36 -4.46
N ALA A 34 7.11 -5.46 -4.31
CA ALA A 34 6.12 -5.17 -5.35
C ALA A 34 4.98 -4.36 -4.70
N TYR A 35 4.64 -3.20 -5.25
CA TYR A 35 3.66 -2.31 -4.62
C TYR A 35 2.86 -1.49 -5.64
N ALA A 36 1.75 -0.93 -5.15
CA ALA A 36 0.98 0.11 -5.81
C ALA A 36 0.87 1.32 -4.89
N CYS A 37 1.02 2.53 -5.44
CA CYS A 37 0.82 3.77 -4.70
C CYS A 37 -0.31 4.57 -5.33
N SER A 38 -1.26 5.02 -4.51
CA SER A 38 -2.28 5.99 -4.92
C SER A 38 -1.70 7.40 -4.90
N LEU A 39 -2.03 8.17 -5.93
CA LEU A 39 -1.71 9.58 -6.08
C LEU A 39 -3.02 10.38 -6.11
N LYS A 40 -2.90 11.70 -6.01
CA LYS A 40 -4.03 12.62 -6.18
C LYS A 40 -4.73 12.39 -7.51
N LYS A 41 -6.03 12.71 -7.55
CA LYS A 41 -6.89 12.58 -8.74
C LYS A 41 -7.02 11.14 -9.26
N MET A 42 -7.14 10.17 -8.35
CA MET A 42 -7.32 8.74 -8.66
C MET A 42 -6.21 8.16 -9.55
N ARG A 43 -5.05 8.81 -9.59
CA ARG A 43 -3.89 8.27 -10.28
C ARG A 43 -3.24 7.22 -9.41
N TYR A 44 -2.56 6.28 -10.03
CA TYR A 44 -1.71 5.33 -9.31
C TYR A 44 -0.47 5.01 -10.14
N PHE A 45 0.53 4.45 -9.49
CA PHE A 45 1.63 3.79 -10.16
C PHE A 45 1.98 2.50 -9.44
N THR A 46 2.67 1.61 -10.13
CA THR A 46 3.19 0.36 -9.58
C THR A 46 4.68 0.29 -9.83
N ASN A 47 5.39 -0.42 -8.96
CA ASN A 47 6.80 -0.71 -9.17
C ASN A 47 7.16 -2.05 -8.52
N ILE A 48 8.25 -2.62 -9.02
CA ILE A 48 8.79 -3.90 -8.58
C ILE A 48 10.31 -3.84 -8.59
N ALA A 49 10.95 -4.37 -7.53
CA ALA A 49 12.41 -4.38 -7.41
C ALA A 49 12.92 -5.60 -6.63
N GLY A 50 14.24 -5.86 -6.74
CA GLY A 50 14.92 -6.92 -5.99
C GLY A 50 14.46 -8.33 -6.37
N LEU A 51 14.28 -9.20 -5.39
CA LEU A 51 13.85 -10.58 -5.57
C LEU A 51 12.50 -10.68 -6.30
N CYS A 52 11.57 -9.77 -6.01
CA CYS A 52 10.26 -9.75 -6.67
C CYS A 52 10.39 -9.55 -8.19
N TYR A 53 11.32 -8.69 -8.63
CA TYR A 53 11.57 -8.50 -10.07
C TYR A 53 12.20 -9.74 -10.71
N LYS A 54 13.11 -10.40 -9.99
CA LYS A 54 13.81 -11.62 -10.47
C LYS A 54 12.92 -12.86 -10.48
N ASN A 55 11.90 -12.92 -9.62
CA ASN A 55 10.98 -14.05 -9.50
C ASN A 55 9.52 -13.58 -9.57
N PRO A 56 8.97 -13.42 -10.80
CA PRO A 56 7.60 -12.93 -10.99
C PRO A 56 6.52 -13.80 -10.35
N THR A 57 6.70 -15.11 -10.31
CA THR A 57 5.74 -16.04 -9.68
C THR A 57 5.66 -15.80 -8.18
N PHE A 58 6.81 -15.65 -7.52
CA PHE A 58 6.88 -15.31 -6.11
C PHE A 58 6.24 -13.94 -5.83
N ALA A 59 6.56 -12.92 -6.62
CA ALA A 59 5.97 -11.59 -6.49
C ALA A 59 4.44 -11.62 -6.65
N ARG A 60 3.93 -12.39 -7.62
CA ARG A 60 2.49 -12.56 -7.83
C ARG A 60 1.82 -13.23 -6.63
N GLY A 61 2.47 -14.22 -6.03
CA GLY A 61 1.99 -14.86 -4.80
C GLY A 61 1.89 -13.87 -3.63
N MET A 62 2.91 -13.04 -3.42
CA MET A 62 2.88 -12.00 -2.38
C MET A 62 1.75 -10.99 -2.58
N VAL A 63 1.57 -10.50 -3.81
CA VAL A 63 0.49 -9.56 -4.13
C VAL A 63 -0.89 -10.22 -4.02
N GLY A 64 -0.99 -11.52 -4.34
CA GLY A 64 -2.19 -12.32 -4.12
C GLY A 64 -2.58 -12.36 -2.64
N ALA A 65 -1.63 -12.71 -1.76
CA ALA A 65 -1.87 -12.72 -0.31
C ALA A 65 -2.30 -11.35 0.22
N LEU A 66 -1.67 -10.26 -0.24
CA LEU A 66 -2.09 -8.89 0.11
C LEU A 66 -3.52 -8.59 -0.37
N THR A 67 -3.90 -9.10 -1.55
CA THR A 67 -5.26 -8.93 -2.08
C THR A 67 -6.28 -9.64 -1.20
N ASP A 68 -5.96 -10.84 -0.70
CA ASP A 68 -6.82 -11.61 0.21
C ASP A 68 -7.00 -10.89 1.57
N GLU A 69 -5.93 -10.28 2.10
CA GLU A 69 -6.01 -9.45 3.30
C GLU A 69 -6.91 -8.22 3.10
N LEU A 70 -6.77 -7.52 1.96
CA LEU A 70 -7.63 -6.38 1.62
C LEU A 70 -9.10 -6.81 1.49
N ALA A 71 -9.37 -7.98 0.89
CA ALA A 71 -10.72 -8.52 0.81
C ALA A 71 -11.34 -8.73 2.21
N THR A 72 -10.55 -9.25 3.15
CA THR A 72 -10.96 -9.44 4.55
C THR A 72 -11.34 -8.11 5.21
N ILE A 73 -10.54 -7.04 5.00
CA ILE A 73 -10.84 -5.69 5.51
C ILE A 73 -12.17 -5.17 4.94
N ILE A 74 -12.40 -5.37 3.63
CA ILE A 74 -13.65 -4.95 2.98
C ILE A 74 -14.85 -5.69 3.58
N HIS A 75 -14.75 -7.01 3.78
CA HIS A 75 -15.83 -7.81 4.36
C HIS A 75 -16.20 -7.37 5.77
N HIS A 76 -15.22 -7.13 6.64
CA HIS A 76 -15.49 -6.65 8.01
C HIS A 76 -16.03 -5.22 8.05
N ARG A 77 -15.71 -4.38 7.06
CA ARG A 77 -16.26 -3.02 6.96
C ARG A 77 -17.78 -3.03 6.72
N ASN A 78 -18.27 -4.00 5.95
CA ASN A 78 -19.70 -4.13 5.63
C ASN A 78 -20.56 -4.58 6.81
N GLU A 79 -19.99 -5.27 7.82
CA GLU A 79 -20.73 -5.72 9.01
C GLU A 79 -21.15 -4.55 9.93
N GLY A 80 -20.51 -3.38 9.79
CA GLY A 80 -20.80 -2.17 10.55
C GLY A 80 -21.82 -1.21 9.91
N GLU A 81 -22.11 -1.35 8.61
CA GLU A 81 -23.04 -0.45 7.87
C GLU A 81 -24.50 -0.94 7.89
N THR A 82 -24.77 -2.14 8.42
CA THR A 82 -26.11 -2.73 8.51
C THR A 82 -26.80 -2.55 9.88
N ARG A 83 -26.32 -1.62 10.72
CA ARG A 83 -26.92 -1.30 12.03
C ARG A 83 -27.44 0.13 12.10
#